data_AF-A0A9X8E7H7-F1
#
_entry.id   AF-A0A9X8E7H7-F1
#
_cell.length_a   1.000
_cell.length_b   1.000
_cell.length_c   1.000
_cell.angle_alpha   90.00
_cell.angle_beta   90.00
_cell.angle_gamma   90.00
#
_symmetry.space_group_name_H-M   'P 1'
#
loop_
_entity.id
_entity.type
_entity.pdbx_description
1 polymer ?
#
loop_
_entity_poly.entity_id
_entity_poly.type
_entity_poly.pdbx_seq_one_letter_code
_entity_poly.pdbx_strand_id
1 'polypeptide(L)'
;MDLHEAVAKDASRRHTIKTQWVESKGGYVRSAQVFSVVVVAIHVCSMMVLLLQVGRAFMHNYTDKQPKPSKPNVYFMGVLNAILFAHRSGFKLRFVYGFRSTSVLIVLFIFFASHNLHFDPWEYLWLEYTGFLICTQVLGMMISHEEESLRRNFFILKSIRILEFETWFAGVLVIQKRVRRFLKRHKSRKQLLLQTSTSGGDGPTKPPVATKSVAHAQAFLARASLLGCRAQMIQIAVVLFDVIYSALTT
;
A
#
# COMPACT_ATOMS: atom_id res chain seq x y z
N MET A 1 11.28 44.97 10.95
CA MET A 1 10.71 43.93 10.07
C MET A 1 9.48 43.38 10.76
N ASP A 2 8.31 43.63 10.19
CA ASP A 2 7.04 43.25 10.80
C ASP A 2 6.88 41.72 10.80
N LEU A 3 6.52 41.16 11.96
CA LEU A 3 6.42 39.72 12.16
C LEU A 3 5.41 39.08 11.18
N HIS A 4 4.35 39.82 10.86
CA HIS A 4 3.34 39.41 9.87
C HIS A 4 3.90 39.30 8.45
N GLU A 5 4.82 40.19 8.09
CA GLU A 5 5.44 40.21 6.77
C GLU A 5 6.46 39.06 6.63
N ALA A 6 7.20 38.77 7.70
CA ALA A 6 8.09 37.62 7.78
C ALA A 6 7.32 36.29 7.68
N VAL A 7 6.20 36.16 8.40
CA VAL A 7 5.35 34.95 8.36
C VAL A 7 4.70 34.76 6.98
N ALA A 8 4.24 35.83 6.34
CA ALA A 8 3.66 35.76 4.99
C ALA A 8 4.70 35.34 3.94
N LYS A 9 5.91 35.88 4.02
CA LYS A 9 7.03 35.55 3.12
C LYS A 9 7.47 34.09 3.30
N ASP A 10 7.45 33.59 4.53
CA ASP A 10 7.83 32.22 4.85
C ASP A 10 6.74 31.19 4.50
N ALA A 11 5.47 31.57 4.60
CA ALA A 11 4.33 30.78 4.11
C ALA A 11 4.31 30.69 2.58
N SER A 12 4.54 31.81 1.89
CA SER A 12 4.68 31.88 0.43
C SER A 12 5.84 30.99 -0.04
N ARG A 13 7.02 31.11 0.58
CA ARG A 13 8.20 30.28 0.27
C ARG A 13 7.93 28.79 0.46
N ARG A 14 7.26 28.38 1.55
CA ARG A 14 6.87 26.98 1.78
C ARG A 14 5.87 26.47 0.74
N HIS A 15 4.96 27.32 0.28
CA HIS A 15 3.99 26.96 -0.77
C HIS A 15 4.69 26.78 -2.13
N THR A 16 5.63 27.67 -2.48
CA THR A 16 6.43 27.57 -3.72
C THR A 16 7.34 26.34 -3.72
N ILE A 17 7.94 25.99 -2.57
CA ILE A 17 8.76 24.76 -2.45
C ILE A 17 7.88 23.51 -2.61
N LYS A 18 6.70 23.47 -1.98
CA LYS A 18 5.76 22.33 -2.11
C LYS A 18 5.25 22.16 -3.54
N THR A 19 4.94 23.26 -4.23
CA THR A 19 4.47 23.23 -5.62
C THR A 19 5.59 22.83 -6.58
N GLN A 20 6.81 23.34 -6.40
CA GLN A 20 7.98 22.86 -7.18
C GLN A 20 8.27 21.37 -7.01
N TRP A 21 8.09 20.82 -5.81
CA TRP A 21 8.29 19.38 -5.56
C TRP A 21 7.24 18.51 -6.25
N VAL A 22 6.02 19.03 -6.42
CA VAL A 22 4.92 18.37 -7.13
C VAL A 22 5.03 18.57 -8.65
N GLU A 23 5.48 19.74 -9.11
CA GLU A 23 5.64 20.08 -10.53
C GLU A 23 6.91 19.52 -11.17
N SER A 24 7.97 19.29 -10.39
CA SER A 24 9.10 18.48 -10.89
C SER A 24 8.59 17.05 -11.08
N LYS A 25 8.45 16.62 -12.34
CA LYS A 25 7.89 15.34 -12.79
C LYS A 25 8.32 14.14 -11.91
N GLY A 26 7.63 13.90 -10.79
CA GLY A 26 7.88 12.81 -9.85
C GLY A 26 8.92 13.05 -8.74
N GLY A 27 9.27 14.29 -8.37
CA GLY A 27 10.38 14.65 -7.47
C GLY A 27 10.58 13.76 -6.22
N TYR A 28 9.55 13.64 -5.37
CA TYR A 28 9.61 12.81 -4.16
C TYR A 28 9.65 11.29 -4.45
N VAL A 29 8.93 10.86 -5.47
CA VAL A 29 8.87 9.42 -5.83
C VAL A 29 10.19 8.99 -6.45
N ARG A 30 10.77 9.82 -7.31
CA ARG A 30 12.06 9.57 -7.95
C ARG A 30 13.21 9.62 -6.95
N SER A 31 13.21 10.57 -6.01
CA SER A 31 14.24 10.63 -4.97
C SER A 31 14.19 9.41 -4.06
N ALA A 32 12.99 8.98 -3.63
CA ALA A 32 12.82 7.77 -2.85
C ALA A 32 13.27 6.51 -3.62
N GLN A 33 12.98 6.44 -4.93
CA GLN A 33 13.43 5.34 -5.78
C GLN A 33 14.94 5.27 -5.90
N VAL A 34 15.60 6.41 -6.14
CA VAL A 34 17.07 6.47 -6.22
C VAL A 34 17.69 6.08 -4.90
N PHE A 35 17.17 6.58 -3.77
CA PHE A 35 17.64 6.20 -2.44
C PHE A 35 17.52 4.69 -2.20
N SER A 36 16.36 4.09 -2.52
CA SER A 36 16.17 2.65 -2.40
C SER A 36 17.13 1.85 -3.29
N VAL A 37 17.41 2.30 -4.52
CA VAL A 37 18.41 1.67 -5.40
C VAL A 37 19.80 1.72 -4.79
N VAL A 38 20.20 2.87 -4.23
CA VAL A 38 21.51 3.02 -3.59
C VAL A 38 21.65 2.07 -2.40
N VAL A 39 20.63 1.97 -1.55
CA VAL A 39 20.64 1.05 -0.40
C VAL A 39 20.78 -0.41 -0.85
N VAL A 40 20.00 -0.82 -1.85
CA VAL A 40 20.08 -2.18 -2.43
C VAL A 40 21.46 -2.43 -3.03
N ALA A 41 22.01 -1.48 -3.79
CA ALA A 41 23.33 -1.59 -4.38
C ALA A 41 24.42 -1.75 -3.32
N ILE A 42 24.40 -0.95 -2.26
CA ILE A 42 25.33 -1.08 -1.13
C ILE A 42 25.21 -2.46 -0.48
N HIS A 43 23.99 -2.94 -0.26
CA HIS A 43 23.77 -4.25 0.35
C HIS A 43 24.30 -5.40 -0.52
N VAL A 44 23.98 -5.40 -1.82
CA VAL A 44 24.46 -6.42 -2.78
C VAL A 44 25.98 -6.35 -2.91
N CYS A 45 26.57 -5.16 -3.05
CA CYS A 45 28.02 -4.99 -3.10
C CYS A 45 28.70 -5.47 -1.82
N SER A 46 28.12 -5.23 -0.65
CA SER A 46 28.66 -5.71 0.63
C SER A 46 28.66 -7.24 0.70
N MET A 47 27.56 -7.88 0.28
CA MET A 47 27.48 -9.34 0.21
C MET A 47 28.45 -9.93 -0.82
N MET A 48 28.64 -9.25 -1.96
CA MET A 48 29.63 -9.63 -2.97
C MET A 48 31.06 -9.55 -2.42
N VAL A 49 31.42 -8.46 -1.74
CA VAL A 49 32.76 -8.31 -1.12
C VAL A 49 33.00 -9.39 -0.07
N LEU A 50 32.01 -9.69 0.77
CA LEU A 50 32.10 -10.78 1.75
C LEU A 50 32.33 -12.14 1.09
N LEU A 51 31.59 -12.47 0.02
CA LEU A 51 31.79 -13.71 -0.73
C LEU A 51 33.22 -13.81 -1.29
N LEU A 52 33.73 -12.73 -1.88
CA LEU A 52 35.08 -12.70 -2.46
C LEU A 52 36.18 -12.78 -1.39
N GLN A 53 36.01 -12.06 -0.28
CA GLN A 53 36.98 -12.05 0.82
C GLN A 53 37.02 -13.40 1.54
N VAL A 54 35.85 -13.98 1.83
CA VAL A 54 35.78 -15.32 2.42
C VAL A 54 36.31 -16.37 1.44
N GLY A 55 35.97 -16.27 0.15
CA GLY A 55 36.53 -17.15 -0.88
C GLY A 55 38.07 -17.15 -0.88
N ARG A 56 38.68 -15.96 -0.84
CA ARG A 56 40.14 -15.82 -0.73
C ARG A 56 40.71 -16.32 0.60
N ALA A 57 40.09 -15.97 1.73
CA ALA A 57 40.56 -16.37 3.06
C ALA A 57 40.44 -17.88 3.28
N PHE A 58 39.41 -18.51 2.71
CA PHE A 58 39.25 -19.95 2.69
C PHE A 58 40.42 -20.60 1.94
N MET A 59 40.79 -20.10 0.76
CA MET A 59 41.93 -20.66 0.02
C MET A 59 43.27 -20.55 0.76
N HIS A 60 43.54 -19.42 1.42
CA HIS A 60 44.80 -19.23 2.14
C HIS A 60 44.96 -20.15 3.35
N ASN A 61 43.86 -20.53 4.01
CA ASN A 61 43.89 -21.33 5.23
C ASN A 61 43.73 -22.84 4.99
N TYR A 62 43.29 -23.27 3.80
CA TYR A 62 42.89 -24.65 3.52
C TYR A 62 43.94 -25.49 2.77
N THR A 63 45.16 -24.97 2.54
CA THR A 63 46.20 -25.66 1.77
C THR A 63 46.68 -27.00 2.36
N ASP A 64 46.39 -27.37 3.62
CA ASP A 64 47.08 -28.54 4.23
C ASP A 64 46.29 -29.52 5.12
N LYS A 65 45.01 -29.32 5.50
CA LYS A 65 44.45 -30.08 6.66
C LYS A 65 43.04 -30.69 6.59
N GLN A 66 42.33 -30.76 5.46
CA GLN A 66 41.01 -31.45 5.40
C GLN A 66 40.76 -32.19 4.08
N PRO A 67 40.23 -33.43 4.09
CA PRO A 67 40.09 -34.27 2.89
C PRO A 67 38.89 -33.92 1.98
N LYS A 68 38.01 -32.98 2.34
CA LYS A 68 36.90 -32.52 1.49
C LYS A 68 36.61 -31.04 1.74
N PRO A 69 37.04 -30.13 0.84
CA PRO A 69 36.77 -28.71 1.01
C PRO A 69 35.27 -28.45 0.76
N SER A 70 34.62 -27.65 1.60
CA SER A 70 33.20 -27.28 1.46
C SER A 70 33.06 -25.96 0.70
N LYS A 71 32.10 -25.90 -0.25
CA LYS A 71 31.83 -24.68 -1.02
C LYS A 71 31.29 -23.57 -0.08
N PRO A 72 31.66 -22.28 -0.27
CA PRO A 72 31.16 -21.16 0.54
C PRO A 72 29.72 -20.75 0.19
N ASN A 73 28.79 -21.71 0.19
CA ASN A 73 27.42 -21.57 -0.29
C ASN A 73 26.57 -20.60 0.55
N VAL A 74 26.91 -20.38 1.82
CA VAL A 74 26.16 -19.49 2.72
C VAL A 74 26.24 -18.03 2.26
N TYR A 75 27.43 -17.58 1.86
CA TYR A 75 27.63 -16.21 1.38
C TYR A 75 27.03 -16.02 -0.02
N PHE A 76 27.06 -17.06 -0.85
CA PHE A 76 26.37 -17.04 -2.14
C PHE A 76 24.84 -16.96 -1.97
N MET A 77 24.27 -17.70 -1.03
CA MET A 77 22.86 -17.59 -0.65
C MET A 77 22.52 -16.17 -0.15
N GLY A 78 23.42 -15.55 0.62
CA GLY A 78 23.30 -14.14 1.04
C GLY A 78 23.23 -13.17 -0.15
N VAL A 79 24.06 -13.36 -1.17
CA VAL A 79 24.03 -12.57 -2.42
C VAL A 79 22.72 -12.79 -3.18
N LEU A 80 22.26 -14.04 -3.31
CA LEU A 80 20.98 -14.34 -3.95
C LEU A 80 19.80 -13.67 -3.24
N ASN A 81 19.79 -13.71 -1.91
CA ASN A 81 18.76 -13.06 -1.09
C ASN A 81 18.81 -11.54 -1.21
N ALA A 82 19.99 -10.94 -1.27
CA ALA A 82 20.15 -9.50 -1.46
C ALA A 82 19.60 -9.03 -2.83
N ILE A 83 19.79 -9.82 -3.88
CA ILE A 83 19.23 -9.54 -5.21
C ILE A 83 17.71 -9.75 -5.21
N LEU A 84 17.23 -10.87 -4.67
CA LEU A 84 15.80 -11.16 -4.55
C LEU A 84 15.06 -10.12 -3.71
N PHE A 85 15.71 -9.51 -2.73
CA PHE A 85 15.13 -8.44 -1.95
C PHE A 85 14.67 -7.28 -2.83
N ALA A 86 15.42 -6.91 -3.87
CA ALA A 86 15.01 -5.87 -4.81
C ALA A 86 13.73 -6.22 -5.60
N HIS A 87 13.49 -7.53 -5.81
CA HIS A 87 12.35 -8.06 -6.56
C HIS A 87 11.12 -8.31 -5.68
N ARG A 88 11.32 -8.64 -4.40
CA ARG A 88 10.27 -8.84 -3.39
C ARG A 88 9.87 -7.55 -2.67
N SER A 89 10.73 -6.53 -2.75
CA SER A 89 10.49 -5.31 -1.99
C SER A 89 9.32 -4.54 -2.58
N GLY A 90 8.19 -4.55 -1.87
CA GLY A 90 7.07 -3.64 -2.07
C GLY A 90 7.41 -2.16 -1.82
N PHE A 91 8.69 -1.80 -1.58
CA PHE A 91 9.13 -0.42 -1.75
C PHE A 91 8.77 0.02 -3.16
N LYS A 92 8.33 1.27 -3.31
CA LYS A 92 7.78 1.83 -4.55
C LYS A 92 8.82 1.99 -5.68
N LEU A 93 9.81 1.12 -5.76
CA LEU A 93 10.63 0.93 -6.95
C LEU A 93 9.76 0.30 -8.01
N ARG A 94 9.39 1.10 -9.01
CA ARG A 94 8.75 0.57 -10.21
C ARG A 94 9.65 -0.56 -10.72
N PHE A 95 9.06 -1.72 -10.99
CA PHE A 95 9.69 -2.92 -11.52
C PHE A 95 10.86 -2.67 -12.47
N VAL A 96 10.73 -1.71 -13.40
CA VAL A 96 11.76 -1.30 -14.36
C VAL A 96 13.07 -0.84 -13.71
N TYR A 97 13.02 -0.08 -12.62
CA TYR A 97 14.23 0.38 -11.92
C TYR A 97 14.88 -0.73 -11.10
N GLY A 98 14.08 -1.57 -10.43
CA GLY A 98 14.57 -2.74 -9.71
C GLY A 98 15.33 -3.65 -10.65
N PHE A 99 14.70 -4.10 -11.74
CA PHE A 99 15.31 -4.95 -12.75
C PHE A 99 16.58 -4.34 -13.36
N ARG A 100 16.54 -3.08 -13.81
CA ARG A 100 17.72 -2.43 -14.41
C ARG A 100 18.89 -2.36 -13.43
N SER A 101 18.61 -2.04 -12.17
CA SER A 101 19.66 -1.94 -11.14
C SER A 101 20.25 -3.31 -10.79
N THR A 102 19.42 -4.36 -10.63
CA THR A 102 19.90 -5.71 -10.32
C THR A 102 20.64 -6.33 -11.51
N SER A 103 20.21 -6.08 -12.75
CA SER A 103 20.94 -6.52 -13.93
C SER A 103 22.36 -5.93 -14.00
N VAL A 104 22.52 -4.63 -13.72
CA VAL A 104 23.87 -4.00 -13.69
C VAL A 104 24.72 -4.63 -12.58
N LEU A 105 24.15 -4.84 -11.39
CA LEU A 105 24.86 -5.47 -10.27
C LEU A 105 25.25 -6.92 -10.55
N ILE A 106 24.42 -7.68 -11.27
CA ILE A 106 24.74 -9.05 -11.70
C ILE A 106 25.88 -9.06 -12.71
N VAL A 107 25.88 -8.15 -13.69
CA VAL A 107 26.98 -8.05 -14.65
C VAL A 107 28.29 -7.71 -13.93
N LEU A 108 28.25 -6.77 -12.98
CA LEU A 108 29.40 -6.47 -12.12
C LEU A 108 29.84 -7.69 -11.31
N PHE A 109 28.90 -8.45 -10.73
CA PHE A 109 29.19 -9.67 -10.02
C PHE A 109 29.90 -10.70 -10.91
N ILE A 110 29.39 -10.95 -12.12
CA ILE A 110 29.98 -11.90 -13.07
C ILE A 110 31.41 -11.47 -13.42
N PHE A 111 31.62 -10.17 -13.66
CA PHE A 111 32.94 -9.63 -13.95
C PHE A 111 33.92 -9.87 -12.78
N PHE A 112 33.53 -9.54 -11.54
CA PHE A 112 34.40 -9.75 -10.38
C PHE A 112 34.58 -11.24 -10.04
N ALA A 113 33.53 -12.05 -10.15
CA ALA A 113 33.60 -13.48 -9.89
C ALA A 113 34.50 -14.21 -10.91
N SER A 114 34.41 -13.86 -12.20
CA SER A 114 35.28 -14.44 -13.22
C SER A 114 36.77 -14.12 -12.99
N HIS A 115 37.11 -12.97 -12.41
CA HIS A 115 38.51 -12.63 -12.14
C HIS A 115 39.03 -13.16 -10.79
N ASN A 116 38.15 -13.37 -9.81
CA ASN A 116 38.56 -13.60 -8.42
C ASN A 116 38.15 -14.97 -7.86
N LEU A 117 37.32 -15.73 -8.58
CA LEU A 117 36.72 -16.98 -8.08
C LEU A 117 37.20 -18.22 -8.86
N HIS A 118 38.40 -18.17 -9.44
CA HIS A 118 39.09 -19.32 -10.01
C HIS A 118 39.96 -19.94 -8.92
N PHE A 119 39.44 -20.96 -8.26
CA PHE A 119 40.13 -21.64 -7.18
C PHE A 119 40.26 -23.11 -7.50
N ASP A 120 41.44 -23.69 -7.34
CA ASP A 120 41.65 -25.15 -7.41
C ASP A 120 41.07 -25.77 -6.12
N PRO A 121 40.14 -26.74 -6.13
CA PRO A 121 39.69 -27.64 -7.22
C PRO A 121 38.38 -27.26 -7.93
N TRP A 122 37.88 -26.03 -7.77
CA TRP A 122 36.63 -25.54 -8.39
C TRP A 122 36.87 -24.43 -9.42
N GLU A 123 37.54 -24.76 -10.51
CA GLU A 123 37.85 -23.81 -11.59
C GLU A 123 36.60 -23.16 -12.23
N TYR A 124 35.47 -23.87 -12.22
CA TYR A 124 34.20 -23.43 -12.82
C TYR A 124 33.17 -22.91 -11.82
N LEU A 125 33.57 -22.61 -10.57
CA LEU A 125 32.63 -22.16 -9.52
C LEU A 125 31.90 -20.87 -9.90
N TRP A 126 32.60 -19.95 -10.55
CA TRP A 126 32.03 -18.70 -11.05
C TRP A 126 30.91 -18.94 -12.07
N LEU A 127 31.03 -19.97 -12.90
CA LEU A 127 30.05 -20.31 -13.93
C LEU A 127 28.78 -20.89 -13.31
N GLU A 128 28.93 -21.79 -12.33
CA GLU A 128 27.82 -22.33 -11.53
C GLU A 128 27.04 -21.20 -10.83
N TYR A 129 27.75 -20.30 -10.16
CA TYR A 129 27.15 -19.15 -9.48
C TYR A 129 26.50 -18.16 -10.44
N THR A 130 27.10 -17.94 -11.61
CA THR A 130 26.52 -17.10 -12.67
C THR A 130 25.22 -17.70 -13.20
N GLY A 131 25.17 -19.01 -13.43
CA GLY A 131 23.95 -19.70 -13.86
C GLY A 131 22.81 -19.53 -12.86
N PHE A 132 23.07 -19.74 -11.57
CA PHE A 132 22.09 -19.52 -10.51
C PHE A 132 21.62 -18.05 -10.42
N LEU A 133 22.51 -17.08 -10.59
CA LEU A 133 22.17 -15.67 -10.58
C LEU A 133 21.27 -15.27 -11.76
N ILE A 134 21.57 -15.77 -12.96
CA ILE A 134 20.75 -15.52 -14.15
C ILE A 134 19.35 -16.11 -13.95
N CYS A 135 19.25 -17.37 -13.51
CA CYS A 135 17.96 -18.00 -13.21
C CYS A 135 17.17 -17.21 -12.15
N THR A 136 17.84 -16.81 -11.07
CA THR A 136 17.23 -16.03 -9.98
C THR A 136 16.75 -14.66 -10.47
N GLN A 137 17.48 -14.01 -11.38
CA GLN A 137 17.07 -12.73 -11.97
C GLN A 137 15.84 -12.87 -12.85
N VAL A 138 15.77 -13.92 -13.67
CA VAL A 138 14.60 -14.17 -14.53
C VAL A 138 13.37 -14.48 -13.67
N LEU A 139 13.51 -15.35 -12.66
CA LEU A 139 12.42 -15.66 -11.74
C LEU A 139 11.99 -14.42 -10.93
N GLY A 140 12.95 -13.64 -10.42
CA GLY A 140 12.67 -12.37 -9.75
C GLY A 140 11.95 -11.38 -10.66
N MET A 141 12.31 -11.33 -11.93
CA MET A 141 11.64 -10.51 -12.93
C MET A 141 10.17 -10.94 -13.13
N MET A 142 9.90 -12.24 -13.25
CA MET A 142 8.54 -12.76 -13.39
C MET A 142 7.67 -12.41 -12.18
N ILE A 143 8.19 -12.63 -10.96
CA ILE A 143 7.49 -12.29 -9.71
C ILE A 143 7.13 -10.80 -9.68
N SER A 144 8.11 -9.93 -9.92
CA SER A 144 7.87 -8.49 -9.88
C SER A 144 6.91 -8.01 -10.97
N HIS A 145 6.87 -8.68 -12.12
CA HIS A 145 5.89 -8.39 -13.18
C HIS A 145 4.46 -8.76 -12.74
N GLU A 146 4.28 -9.93 -12.15
CA GLU A 146 2.98 -10.37 -11.65
C GLU A 146 2.48 -9.45 -10.53
N GLU A 147 3.32 -9.13 -9.55
CA GLU A 147 2.97 -8.22 -8.46
C GLU A 147 2.53 -6.83 -8.96
N GLU A 148 3.22 -6.28 -9.96
CA GLU A 148 2.87 -4.99 -10.54
C GLU A 148 1.56 -5.06 -11.34
N SER A 149 1.27 -6.17 -12.02
CA SER A 149 0.01 -6.38 -12.73
C SER A 149 -1.19 -6.47 -11.75
N LEU A 150 -1.02 -7.18 -10.64
CA LEU A 150 -2.00 -7.27 -9.55
C LEU A 150 -2.24 -5.91 -8.91
N ARG A 151 -1.18 -5.12 -8.69
CA ARG A 151 -1.27 -3.77 -8.13
C ARG A 151 -2.09 -2.84 -9.04
N ARG A 152 -1.85 -2.88 -10.36
CA ARG A 152 -2.61 -2.09 -11.34
C ARG A 152 -4.06 -2.50 -11.38
N ASN A 153 -4.34 -3.79 -11.43
CA ASN A 153 -5.71 -4.31 -11.42
C ASN A 153 -6.46 -3.91 -10.13
N PHE A 154 -5.78 -3.98 -8.98
CA PHE A 154 -6.35 -3.51 -7.71
C PHE A 154 -6.69 -2.01 -7.75
N PHE A 155 -5.80 -1.16 -8.28
CA PHE A 155 -6.09 0.27 -8.42
C PHE A 155 -7.22 0.56 -9.40
N ILE A 156 -7.30 -0.18 -10.51
CA ILE A 156 -8.39 -0.06 -11.48
C ILE A 156 -9.72 -0.42 -10.81
N LEU A 157 -9.80 -1.60 -10.18
CA LEU A 157 -10.99 -2.04 -9.45
C LEU A 157 -11.38 -1.06 -8.33
N LYS A 158 -10.41 -0.54 -7.58
CA LYS A 158 -10.64 0.48 -6.55
C LYS A 158 -11.19 1.78 -7.15
N SER A 159 -10.65 2.23 -8.29
CA SER A 159 -11.11 3.44 -8.97
C SER A 159 -12.52 3.29 -9.55
N ILE A 160 -12.85 2.13 -10.13
CA ILE A 160 -14.21 1.82 -10.62
C ILE A 160 -15.20 1.87 -9.46
N ARG A 161 -14.88 1.21 -8.34
CA ARG A 161 -15.73 1.24 -7.14
C ARG A 161 -15.93 2.66 -6.58
N ILE A 162 -14.91 3.53 -6.65
CA ILE A 162 -15.04 4.92 -6.21
C ILE A 162 -15.99 5.70 -7.13
N LEU A 163 -15.91 5.48 -8.44
CA LEU A 163 -16.79 6.14 -9.43
C LEU A 163 -18.24 5.67 -9.29
N GLU A 164 -18.46 4.38 -9.09
CA GLU A 164 -19.77 3.82 -8.77
C GLU A 164 -20.33 4.41 -7.47
N PHE A 165 -19.49 4.60 -6.45
CA PHE A 165 -19.89 5.25 -5.22
C PHE A 165 -20.26 6.73 -5.44
N GLU A 166 -19.49 7.48 -6.22
CA GLU A 166 -19.79 8.89 -6.51
C GLU A 166 -21.13 9.06 -7.25
N THR A 167 -21.38 8.22 -8.27
CA THR A 167 -22.65 8.24 -9.02
C THR A 167 -23.83 7.87 -8.15
N TRP A 168 -23.70 6.83 -7.31
CA TRP A 168 -24.71 6.47 -6.33
C TRP A 168 -24.95 7.61 -5.30
N PHE A 169 -23.89 8.19 -4.77
CA PHE A 169 -23.94 9.26 -3.77
C PHE A 169 -24.62 10.52 -4.32
N ALA A 170 -24.34 10.88 -5.58
CA ALA A 170 -25.03 11.96 -6.27
C ALA A 170 -26.55 11.70 -6.36
N GLY A 171 -26.95 10.46 -6.67
CA GLY A 171 -28.36 10.04 -6.63
C GLY A 171 -29.00 10.20 -5.24
N VAL A 172 -28.30 9.77 -4.19
CA VAL A 172 -28.76 9.92 -2.79
C VAL A 172 -28.94 11.39 -2.41
N LEU A 173 -28.04 12.29 -2.83
CA LEU A 173 -28.18 13.72 -2.55
C LEU A 173 -29.41 14.35 -3.19
N VAL A 174 -29.79 13.92 -4.41
CA VAL A 174 -31.03 14.38 -5.07
C VAL A 174 -32.27 13.94 -4.30
N ILE A 175 -32.28 12.69 -3.82
CA ILE A 175 -33.38 12.16 -2.99
C ILE A 175 -33.45 12.93 -1.67
N GLN A 176 -32.33 13.17 -0.99
CA GLN A 176 -32.31 13.97 0.23
C GLN A 176 -32.84 15.40 0.01
N LYS A 177 -32.50 16.04 -1.13
CA LYS A 177 -33.07 17.36 -1.49
C LYS A 177 -34.58 17.28 -1.75
N ARG A 178 -35.09 16.21 -2.35
CA ARG A 178 -36.54 15.98 -2.54
C ARG A 178 -37.25 15.76 -1.21
N VAL A 179 -36.72 14.92 -0.33
CA VAL A 179 -37.28 14.66 1.01
C VAL A 179 -37.33 15.95 1.85
N ARG A 180 -36.25 16.74 1.85
CA ARG A 180 -36.24 18.05 2.55
C ARG A 180 -37.30 19.01 2.01
N ARG A 181 -37.51 19.05 0.69
CA ARG A 181 -38.58 19.86 0.07
C ARG A 181 -39.97 19.34 0.42
N PHE A 182 -40.16 18.02 0.42
CA PHE A 182 -41.41 17.38 0.81
C PHE A 182 -41.78 17.69 2.27
N LEU A 183 -40.83 17.56 3.21
CA LEU A 183 -41.04 17.88 4.62
C LEU A 183 -41.39 19.35 4.85
N LYS A 184 -40.72 20.28 4.14
CA LYS A 184 -41.07 21.72 4.19
C LYS A 184 -42.52 21.95 3.72
N ARG A 185 -42.89 21.39 2.56
CA ARG A 185 -44.26 21.50 2.02
C ARG A 185 -45.30 20.91 2.97
N HIS A 186 -45.03 19.76 3.59
CA HIS A 186 -45.92 19.14 4.54
C HIS A 186 -46.09 19.98 5.82
N LYS A 187 -45.01 20.59 6.33
CA LYS A 187 -45.08 21.51 7.48
C LYS A 187 -45.91 22.76 7.15
N SER A 188 -45.68 23.39 6.00
CA SER A 188 -46.45 24.56 5.56
C SER A 188 -47.94 24.25 5.38
N ARG A 189 -48.26 23.08 4.78
CA ARG A 189 -49.65 22.66 4.58
C ARG A 189 -50.37 22.38 5.90
N LYS A 190 -49.67 21.80 6.89
CA LYS A 190 -50.20 21.57 8.23
C LYS A 190 -50.43 22.89 8.99
N GLN A 191 -49.51 23.86 8.87
CA GLN A 191 -49.69 25.20 9.46
C GLN A 191 -50.87 25.95 8.86
N LEU A 192 -51.06 25.86 7.53
CA LEU A 192 -52.18 26.51 6.85
C LEU A 192 -53.53 25.93 7.30
N LEU A 193 -53.63 24.61 7.41
CA LEU A 193 -54.83 23.92 7.90
C LEU A 193 -55.20 24.33 9.34
N LEU A 194 -54.20 24.50 10.22
CA LEU A 194 -54.39 24.98 11.59
C LEU A 194 -54.85 26.45 11.66
N GLN A 195 -54.37 27.31 10.75
CA GLN A 195 -54.85 28.71 10.66
C GLN A 195 -56.27 28.82 10.10
N THR A 196 -56.64 28.02 9.11
CA THR A 196 -58.03 27.99 8.60
C THR A 196 -59.03 27.43 9.62
N SER A 197 -58.58 26.65 10.61
CA SER A 197 -59.44 26.15 11.68
C SER A 197 -59.50 27.09 12.91
N THR A 198 -58.77 28.22 12.90
CA THR A 198 -58.84 29.24 13.97
C THR A 198 -59.67 30.48 13.60
N SER A 199 -60.26 30.54 12.40
CA SER A 199 -61.08 31.67 11.94
C SER A 199 -62.60 31.44 11.97
N GLY A 200 -63.06 30.40 12.68
CA GLY A 200 -64.48 30.19 12.97
C GLY A 200 -64.67 29.80 14.44
N GLY A 201 -65.19 30.74 15.23
CA GLY A 201 -65.49 30.54 16.65
C GLY A 201 -66.70 29.64 16.88
N ASP A 202 -66.56 28.63 17.76
CA ASP A 202 -67.17 28.59 19.10
C ASP A 202 -67.10 27.17 19.68
N GLY A 203 -66.73 27.05 20.97
CA GLY A 203 -66.97 25.86 21.78
C GLY A 203 -65.73 25.26 22.49
N PRO A 204 -65.80 24.95 23.81
CA PRO A 204 -64.65 24.53 24.60
C PRO A 204 -64.37 23.05 24.40
N THR A 205 -63.27 22.67 23.76
CA THR A 205 -62.92 21.25 23.61
C THR A 205 -61.42 20.97 23.72
N LYS A 206 -61.08 20.35 24.86
CA LYS A 206 -59.96 19.44 25.21
C LYS A 206 -58.52 19.78 24.77
N PRO A 207 -57.53 19.65 25.67
CA PRO A 207 -56.12 19.85 25.32
C PRO A 207 -55.69 18.85 24.22
N PRO A 208 -54.85 19.29 23.26
CA PRO A 208 -54.44 18.45 22.14
C PRO A 208 -53.60 17.29 22.67
N VAL A 209 -54.09 16.07 22.43
CA VAL A 209 -53.33 14.82 22.66
C VAL A 209 -52.00 14.93 21.91
N ALA A 210 -50.91 14.80 22.66
CA ALA A 210 -49.54 14.94 22.19
C ALA A 210 -49.34 14.17 20.87
N THR A 211 -49.10 14.90 19.77
CA THR A 211 -48.70 14.29 18.52
C THR A 211 -47.39 13.53 18.75
N LYS A 212 -47.43 12.19 18.62
CA LYS A 212 -46.28 11.29 18.70
C LYS A 212 -45.07 11.94 18.01
N SER A 213 -43.97 12.13 18.77
CA SER A 213 -42.76 12.77 18.26
C SER A 213 -42.31 12.07 17.00
N VAL A 214 -42.23 12.81 15.89
CA VAL A 214 -41.74 12.28 14.62
C VAL A 214 -40.32 11.79 14.86
N ALA A 215 -40.12 10.46 14.83
CA ALA A 215 -38.83 9.85 15.09
C ALA A 215 -37.79 10.46 14.14
N HIS A 216 -36.86 11.24 14.71
CA HIS A 216 -35.81 11.92 13.97
C HIS A 216 -35.07 10.90 13.10
N ALA A 217 -34.84 11.21 11.82
CA ALA A 217 -34.09 10.35 10.91
C ALA A 217 -32.69 9.96 11.44
N GLN A 218 -32.14 10.74 12.39
CA GLN A 218 -30.92 10.40 13.12
C GLN A 218 -31.07 9.16 14.00
N ALA A 219 -32.25 8.89 14.57
CA ALA A 219 -32.52 7.67 15.31
C ALA A 219 -32.55 6.44 14.39
N PHE A 220 -33.02 6.59 13.14
CA PHE A 220 -32.98 5.53 12.14
C PHE A 220 -31.57 5.29 11.60
N LEU A 221 -30.77 6.34 11.40
CA LEU A 221 -29.36 6.21 11.02
C LEU A 221 -28.52 5.58 12.14
N ALA A 222 -28.74 5.99 13.40
CA ALA A 222 -28.07 5.38 14.55
C ALA A 222 -28.47 3.91 14.73
N ARG A 223 -29.73 3.56 14.45
CA ARG A 223 -30.20 2.16 14.48
C ARG A 223 -29.62 1.35 13.32
N ALA A 224 -29.47 1.94 12.13
CA ALA A 224 -28.81 1.31 11.00
C ALA A 224 -27.31 1.09 11.25
N SER A 225 -26.61 2.06 11.85
CA SER A 225 -25.18 1.90 12.21
C SER A 225 -24.98 0.87 13.32
N LEU A 226 -25.88 0.80 14.30
CA LEU A 226 -25.87 -0.23 15.33
C LEU A 226 -26.05 -1.63 14.73
N LEU A 227 -27.00 -1.79 13.79
CA LEU A 227 -27.24 -3.05 13.09
C LEU A 227 -26.05 -3.43 12.20
N GLY A 228 -25.42 -2.47 11.53
CA GLY A 228 -24.18 -2.69 10.77
C GLY A 228 -23.02 -3.15 11.65
N CYS A 229 -22.85 -2.53 12.82
CA CYS A 229 -21.82 -2.93 13.79
C CYS A 229 -22.08 -4.34 14.34
N ARG A 230 -23.35 -4.69 14.62
CA ARG A 230 -23.73 -6.04 15.05
C ARG A 230 -23.49 -7.09 13.95
N ALA A 231 -23.76 -6.75 12.69
CA ALA A 231 -23.48 -7.63 11.56
C ALA A 231 -21.98 -7.89 11.40
N GLN A 232 -21.13 -6.86 11.57
CA GLN A 232 -19.68 -7.02 11.55
C GLN A 232 -19.17 -7.89 12.70
N MET A 233 -19.76 -7.77 13.90
CA MET A 233 -19.41 -8.64 15.04
C MET A 233 -19.74 -10.11 14.77
N ILE A 234 -20.91 -10.39 14.16
CA ILE A 234 -21.29 -11.76 13.77
C ILE A 234 -20.33 -12.28 12.70
N GLN A 235 -19.96 -11.45 11.73
CA GLN A 235 -19.04 -11.85 10.67
C GLN A 235 -17.64 -12.18 11.22
N ILE A 236 -17.15 -11.40 12.19
CA ILE A 236 -15.89 -11.70 12.89
C ILE A 236 -16.01 -13.00 13.70
N ALA A 237 -17.13 -13.23 14.38
CA ALA A 237 -17.35 -14.47 15.14
C ALA A 237 -17.41 -15.71 14.23
N VAL A 238 -18.02 -15.60 13.04
CA VAL A 238 -18.05 -16.68 12.04
C VAL A 238 -16.64 -16.97 11.51
N VAL A 239 -15.86 -15.94 11.20
CA VAL A 239 -14.46 -16.11 10.75
C VAL A 239 -13.60 -16.73 11.85
N LEU A 240 -13.77 -16.31 13.11
CA LEU A 240 -13.07 -16.90 14.25
C LEU A 240 -13.45 -18.36 14.46
N PHE A 241 -14.74 -18.70 14.34
CA PHE A 241 -15.20 -20.07 14.40
C PHE A 241 -14.59 -20.91 13.28
N ASP A 242 -14.58 -20.40 12.04
CA ASP A 242 -14.00 -21.09 10.88
C ASP A 242 -12.50 -21.34 11.06
N VAL A 243 -11.75 -20.34 11.56
CA VAL A 243 -10.32 -20.47 11.87
C VAL A 243 -10.07 -21.49 12.98
N ILE A 244 -10.85 -21.47 14.06
CA ILE A 244 -10.70 -22.41 15.19
C ILE A 244 -11.10 -23.83 14.76
N TYR A 245 -12.20 -23.97 14.02
CA TYR A 245 -12.67 -25.25 13.49
C TYR A 245 -11.66 -25.85 12.52
N SER A 246 -11.13 -25.04 11.59
CA SER A 246 -10.07 -25.46 10.67
C SER A 246 -8.78 -25.84 11.40
N ALA A 247 -8.43 -25.16 12.51
CA ALA A 247 -7.25 -25.47 13.32
C ALA A 247 -7.41 -26.71 14.22
N LEU A 248 -8.65 -27.11 14.55
CA LEU A 248 -8.96 -28.31 15.33
C LEU A 248 -9.19 -29.56 14.45
N THR A 249 -9.43 -29.37 13.16
CA THR A 249 -9.67 -30.45 12.19
C THR A 249 -8.49 -30.69 11.25
N THR A 250 -7.39 -29.95 11.43
CA THR A 250 -6.05 -30.24 10.90
C THR A 250 -5.15 -30.80 11.99
#